data_AF-A0A7J5YNQ7-F1
#
_entry.id   AF-A0A7J5YNQ7-F1
#
_cell.length_a   1.000
_cell.length_b   1.000
_cell.length_c   1.000
_cell.angle_alpha   90.00
_cell.angle_beta   90.00
_cell.angle_gamma   90.00
#
_symmetry.space_group_name_H-M   'P 1'
#
loop_
_entity.id
_entity.type
_entity.pdbx_description
1 polymer ?
#
loop_
_entity_poly.entity_id
_entity_poly.type
_entity_poly.pdbx_seq_one_letter_code
_entity_poly.pdbx_strand_id
1 'polypeptide(L)'
;MTASSLLSFAELFSFMLQDRAKGLLGTSVSFEDLMGILSKSVLEIERAVKQNGPMPPDPAQLSKALSIILHLICLLEKVPCTAEQDHFKKETIYKFLKLQPCGKNGYSPLHLAVDRNTTCVGRYPVCKFPSLTVASILLECGADVDCRDEDDNSPLHIAASNGHPDIMNLLISCGTHFDSTNAFQQTACDLLDEKELSRNIIQPINHTTLQCLAARAIVKHSLSYRGNIPEKLEAFVLLHR
;
A
#
# COMPACT_ATOMS: atom_id res chain seq x y z
N MET A 1 -22.66 6.75 -7.03
CA MET A 1 -22.28 7.91 -6.20
C MET A 1 -21.26 8.69 -7.02
N THR A 2 -21.23 10.02 -6.94
CA THR A 2 -20.19 10.82 -7.60
C THR A 2 -18.96 10.90 -6.68
N ALA A 3 -17.76 11.14 -7.19
CA ALA A 3 -16.59 11.33 -6.31
C ALA A 3 -16.77 12.43 -5.26
N SER A 4 -17.53 13.48 -5.61
CA SER A 4 -17.92 14.52 -4.65
C SER A 4 -18.72 13.95 -3.48
N SER A 5 -19.57 12.94 -3.72
CA SER A 5 -20.34 12.28 -2.65
C SER A 5 -19.51 11.31 -1.79
N LEU A 6 -18.46 10.68 -2.33
CA LEU A 6 -17.51 9.90 -1.54
C LEU A 6 -16.63 10.81 -0.65
N LEU A 7 -16.22 11.95 -1.19
CA LEU A 7 -15.43 12.94 -0.44
C LEU A 7 -16.26 13.57 0.68
N SER A 8 -17.48 14.03 0.39
CA SER A 8 -18.40 14.55 1.42
C SER A 8 -18.78 13.48 2.45
N PHE A 9 -18.88 12.22 2.03
CA PHE A 9 -19.08 11.10 2.94
C PHE A 9 -17.89 10.92 3.89
N ALA A 10 -16.66 10.91 3.39
CA ALA A 10 -15.46 10.80 4.22
C ALA A 10 -15.31 11.97 5.22
N GLU A 11 -15.66 13.19 4.79
CA GLU A 11 -15.68 14.37 5.67
C GLU A 11 -16.72 14.25 6.79
N LEU A 12 -17.97 13.88 6.44
CA LEU A 12 -19.04 13.62 7.42
C LEU A 12 -18.65 12.51 8.39
N PHE A 13 -18.03 11.47 7.87
CA PHE A 13 -17.66 10.30 8.64
C PHE A 13 -16.53 10.58 9.64
N SER A 14 -15.52 11.35 9.21
CA SER A 14 -14.47 11.80 10.12
C SER A 14 -14.99 12.81 11.16
N PHE A 15 -15.97 13.64 10.83
CA PHE A 15 -16.64 14.54 11.77
C PHE A 15 -17.38 13.76 12.88
N MET A 16 -18.18 12.76 12.51
CA MET A 16 -18.93 11.95 13.49
C MET A 16 -18.04 11.21 14.50
N LEU A 17 -16.82 10.84 14.12
CA LEU A 17 -15.89 10.11 14.99
C LEU A 17 -15.10 11.01 15.97
N GLN A 18 -14.97 12.30 15.69
CA GLN A 18 -14.30 13.22 16.63
C GLN A 18 -15.20 13.69 17.76
N ASP A 19 -16.50 13.86 17.51
CA ASP A 19 -17.47 14.14 18.58
C ASP A 19 -17.60 12.96 19.56
N ARG A 20 -17.19 11.75 19.14
CA ARG A 20 -17.02 10.58 20.00
C ARG A 20 -15.87 10.73 21.00
N ALA A 21 -14.74 11.30 20.58
CA ALA A 21 -13.59 11.58 21.46
C ALA A 21 -13.90 12.69 22.48
N LYS A 22 -14.92 13.52 22.21
CA LYS A 22 -15.45 14.55 23.09
C LYS A 22 -16.74 14.15 23.85
N GLY A 23 -17.23 12.92 23.66
CA GLY A 23 -18.42 12.39 24.34
C GLY A 23 -19.76 13.07 24.00
N LEU A 24 -19.86 13.75 22.85
CA LEU A 24 -20.97 14.66 22.54
C LEU A 24 -22.09 14.06 21.66
N LEU A 25 -21.86 12.94 20.95
CA LEU A 25 -22.87 12.28 20.11
C LEU A 25 -22.93 10.76 20.35
N GLY A 26 -24.14 10.28 20.64
CA GLY A 26 -24.46 8.88 20.96
C GLY A 26 -24.72 7.95 19.77
N THR A 27 -24.35 8.33 18.54
CA THR A 27 -24.50 7.45 17.37
C THR A 27 -23.28 6.54 17.23
N SER A 28 -23.39 5.30 17.69
CA SER A 28 -22.38 4.27 17.46
C SER A 28 -22.38 3.90 15.97
N VAL A 29 -21.36 4.28 15.22
CA VAL A 29 -21.13 3.70 13.88
C VAL A 29 -20.89 2.21 14.07
N SER A 30 -21.75 1.39 13.47
CA SER A 30 -21.64 -0.07 13.56
C SER A 30 -20.65 -0.61 12.53
N PHE A 31 -20.18 -1.84 12.75
CA PHE A 31 -19.41 -2.58 11.74
C PHE A 31 -20.18 -2.67 10.41
N GLU A 32 -21.49 -2.89 10.46
CA GLU A 32 -22.33 -3.03 9.26
C GLU A 32 -22.37 -1.73 8.44
N ASP A 33 -22.44 -0.58 9.10
CA ASP A 33 -22.39 0.71 8.41
C ASP A 33 -21.07 0.87 7.66
N LEU A 34 -19.95 0.69 8.37
CA LEU A 34 -18.60 0.77 7.84
C LEU A 34 -18.35 -0.20 6.68
N MET A 35 -18.76 -1.46 6.84
CA MET A 35 -18.62 -2.47 5.81
C MET A 35 -19.52 -2.20 4.61
N GLY A 36 -20.73 -1.69 4.82
CA GLY A 36 -21.63 -1.30 3.76
C GLY A 36 -21.04 -0.18 2.90
N ILE A 37 -20.35 0.78 3.53
CA ILE A 37 -19.62 1.84 2.82
C ILE A 37 -18.42 1.26 2.08
N LEU A 38 -17.57 0.49 2.77
CA LEU A 38 -16.38 -0.12 2.16
C LEU A 38 -16.75 -0.93 0.91
N SER A 39 -17.77 -1.78 1.01
CA SER A 39 -18.26 -2.61 -0.10
C SER A 39 -18.73 -1.76 -1.29
N LYS A 40 -19.44 -0.65 -1.03
CA LYS A 40 -19.87 0.29 -2.07
C LYS A 40 -18.68 1.02 -2.72
N SER A 41 -17.70 1.43 -1.92
CA SER A 41 -16.48 2.08 -2.42
C SER A 41 -15.64 1.14 -3.29
N VAL A 42 -15.49 -0.12 -2.88
CA VAL A 42 -14.78 -1.14 -3.68
C VAL A 42 -15.51 -1.41 -5.00
N LEU A 43 -16.84 -1.50 -4.97
CA LEU A 43 -17.65 -1.69 -6.17
C LEU A 43 -17.59 -0.48 -7.12
N GLU A 44 -17.46 0.75 -6.59
CA GLU A 44 -17.23 1.94 -7.40
C GLU A 44 -15.87 1.91 -8.10
N ILE A 45 -14.82 1.48 -7.41
CA ILE A 45 -13.49 1.27 -8.02
C ILE A 45 -13.55 0.16 -9.07
N GLU A 46 -14.22 -0.96 -8.78
CA GLU A 46 -14.40 -2.03 -9.76
C GLU A 46 -15.09 -1.52 -11.03
N ARG A 47 -16.12 -0.68 -10.88
CA ARG A 47 -16.78 -0.03 -12.02
C ARG A 47 -15.85 0.92 -12.76
N ALA A 48 -15.06 1.72 -12.05
CA ALA A 48 -14.11 2.64 -12.66
C ALA A 48 -13.01 1.90 -13.45
N VAL A 49 -12.50 0.79 -12.91
CA VAL A 49 -11.48 -0.06 -13.55
C VAL A 49 -12.05 -0.82 -14.76
N LYS A 50 -13.31 -1.29 -14.69
CA LYS A 50 -13.97 -2.01 -15.80
C LYS A 50 -14.54 -1.11 -16.89
N GLN A 51 -14.72 0.19 -16.62
CA GLN A 51 -15.19 1.14 -17.63
C GLN A 51 -14.09 1.40 -18.67
N ASN A 52 -14.08 0.59 -19.74
CA ASN A 52 -13.40 0.88 -21.01
C ASN A 52 -14.14 2.00 -21.78
N GLY A 53 -14.40 3.12 -21.14
CA GLY A 53 -14.96 4.31 -21.78
C GLY A 53 -13.88 5.10 -22.54
N PRO A 54 -14.27 6.05 -23.42
CA PRO A 54 -13.32 6.85 -24.21
C PRO A 54 -12.45 7.81 -23.38
N MET A 55 -12.72 7.94 -22.08
CA MET A 55 -11.99 8.81 -21.17
C MET A 55 -11.59 8.00 -19.92
N PRO A 56 -10.28 7.83 -19.64
CA PRO A 56 -9.83 7.10 -18.47
C PRO A 56 -10.30 7.81 -17.18
N PRO A 57 -10.54 7.06 -16.09
CA PRO A 57 -10.89 7.64 -14.80
C PRO A 57 -9.82 8.64 -14.34
N ASP A 58 -10.24 9.79 -13.81
CA ASP A 58 -9.32 10.82 -13.33
C ASP A 58 -8.40 10.22 -12.24
N PRO A 59 -7.07 10.16 -12.46
CA PRO A 59 -6.14 9.55 -11.51
C PRO A 59 -6.16 10.24 -10.14
N ALA A 60 -6.48 11.53 -10.08
CA ALA A 60 -6.63 12.25 -8.82
C ALA A 60 -7.88 11.81 -8.05
N GLN A 61 -8.96 11.50 -8.76
CA GLN A 61 -10.19 10.98 -8.18
C GLN A 61 -9.99 9.57 -7.64
N LEU A 62 -9.30 8.72 -8.40
CA LEU A 62 -8.98 7.35 -7.98
C LEU A 62 -8.05 7.35 -6.77
N SER A 63 -6.99 8.17 -6.77
CA SER A 63 -6.10 8.34 -5.61
C SER A 63 -6.85 8.74 -4.34
N LYS A 64 -7.82 9.68 -4.44
CA LYS A 64 -8.68 10.06 -3.32
C LYS A 64 -9.56 8.89 -2.85
N ALA A 65 -10.17 8.15 -3.77
CA ALA A 65 -11.00 6.99 -3.44
C ALA A 65 -10.19 5.89 -2.72
N LEU A 66 -8.95 5.63 -3.17
CA LEU A 66 -8.03 4.71 -2.52
C LEU A 66 -7.69 5.17 -1.10
N SER A 67 -7.33 6.45 -0.92
CA SER A 67 -7.09 7.02 0.40
C SER A 67 -8.30 6.84 1.33
N ILE A 68 -9.51 7.11 0.85
CA ILE A 68 -10.75 6.90 1.63
C ILE A 68 -10.89 5.45 2.08
N ILE A 69 -10.68 4.48 1.18
CA ILE A 69 -10.75 3.06 1.52
C ILE A 69 -9.74 2.69 2.60
N LEU A 70 -8.49 3.17 2.52
CA LEU A 70 -7.48 2.93 3.55
C LEU A 70 -7.88 3.49 4.92
N HIS A 71 -8.51 4.66 4.95
CA HIS A 71 -9.04 5.25 6.19
C HIS A 71 -10.22 4.44 6.75
N LEU A 72 -11.10 3.89 5.90
CA LEU A 72 -12.19 3.00 6.30
C LEU A 72 -11.64 1.68 6.88
N ILE A 73 -10.62 1.10 6.26
CA ILE A 73 -9.92 -0.09 6.76
C ILE A 73 -9.33 0.20 8.15
N CYS A 74 -8.64 1.34 8.31
CA CYS A 74 -8.09 1.74 9.61
C CYS A 74 -9.17 1.90 10.70
N LEU A 75 -10.40 2.26 10.33
CA LEU A 75 -11.51 2.33 11.27
C LEU A 75 -12.13 0.99 11.59
N LEU A 76 -12.27 0.13 10.59
CA LEU A 76 -12.74 -1.24 10.79
C LEU A 76 -11.85 -2.00 11.77
N GLU A 77 -10.53 -1.75 11.77
CA GLU A 77 -9.61 -2.32 12.78
C GLU A 77 -9.82 -1.77 14.20
N LYS A 78 -10.45 -0.61 14.36
CA LYS A 78 -10.77 -0.03 15.68
C LYS A 78 -12.13 -0.48 16.21
N VAL A 79 -12.94 -1.14 15.39
CA VAL A 79 -14.29 -1.60 15.77
C VAL A 79 -14.22 -3.08 16.16
N PRO A 80 -14.80 -3.49 17.29
CA PRO A 80 -14.84 -4.91 17.66
C PRO A 80 -15.63 -5.69 16.62
N CYS A 81 -15.04 -6.77 16.12
CA CYS A 81 -15.62 -7.64 15.09
C CYS A 81 -15.68 -9.09 15.59
N THR A 82 -16.71 -9.83 15.18
CA THR A 82 -16.71 -11.30 15.30
C THR A 82 -15.77 -11.93 14.26
N ALA A 83 -15.43 -13.21 14.41
CA ALA A 83 -14.58 -13.91 13.44
C ALA A 83 -15.19 -13.91 12.02
N GLU A 84 -16.52 -14.03 11.91
CA GLU A 84 -17.23 -13.96 10.62
C GLU A 84 -17.14 -12.57 9.98
N GLN A 85 -17.25 -11.52 10.80
CA GLN A 85 -17.10 -10.14 10.37
C GLN A 85 -15.65 -9.84 9.93
N ASP A 86 -14.65 -10.32 10.66
CA ASP A 86 -13.24 -10.21 10.26
C ASP A 86 -12.98 -10.90 8.92
N HIS A 87 -13.54 -12.10 8.73
CA HIS A 87 -13.45 -12.82 7.47
C HIS A 87 -14.08 -12.04 6.31
N PHE A 88 -15.30 -11.52 6.49
CA PHE A 88 -15.99 -10.73 5.46
C PHE A 88 -15.24 -9.43 5.11
N LYS A 89 -14.67 -8.76 6.12
CA LYS A 89 -13.77 -7.61 5.93
C LYS A 89 -12.57 -7.98 5.07
N LYS A 90 -11.84 -9.04 5.43
CA LYS A 90 -10.66 -9.53 4.69
C LYS A 90 -11.00 -9.97 3.28
N GLU A 91 -12.14 -10.65 3.08
CA GLU A 91 -12.62 -11.04 1.75
C GLU A 91 -12.88 -9.81 0.86
N THR A 92 -13.47 -8.76 1.43
CA THR A 92 -13.72 -7.50 0.72
C THR A 92 -12.43 -6.79 0.35
N ILE A 93 -11.45 -6.74 1.25
CA ILE A 93 -10.12 -6.17 1.00
C ILE A 93 -9.38 -6.98 -0.06
N TYR A 94 -9.44 -8.31 -0.01
CA TYR A 94 -8.85 -9.19 -1.03
C TYR A 94 -9.44 -8.93 -2.42
N LYS A 95 -10.78 -8.82 -2.53
CA LYS A 95 -11.45 -8.48 -3.79
C LYS A 95 -10.99 -7.12 -4.31
N PHE A 96 -10.86 -6.13 -3.42
CA PHE A 96 -10.34 -4.81 -3.75
C PHE A 96 -8.91 -4.86 -4.28
N LEU A 97 -8.01 -5.60 -3.61
CA LEU A 97 -6.61 -5.74 -4.03
C LEU A 97 -6.47 -6.49 -5.36
N LYS A 98 -7.32 -7.49 -5.60
CA LYS A 98 -7.35 -8.25 -6.86
C LYS A 98 -7.68 -7.38 -8.08
N LEU A 99 -8.31 -6.22 -7.89
CA LEU A 99 -8.55 -5.26 -8.97
C LEU A 99 -7.28 -4.51 -9.39
N GLN A 100 -6.19 -4.63 -8.62
CA GLN A 100 -4.93 -3.91 -8.81
C GLN A 100 -5.14 -2.42 -9.09
N PRO A 101 -5.85 -1.69 -8.20
CA PRO A 101 -6.16 -0.30 -8.48
C PRO A 101 -4.93 0.58 -8.27
N CYS A 102 -4.54 1.34 -9.29
CA CYS A 102 -3.43 2.28 -9.22
C CYS A 102 -3.96 3.70 -9.20
N GLY A 103 -3.50 4.50 -8.23
CA GLY A 103 -3.81 5.92 -8.14
C GLY A 103 -2.93 6.76 -9.08
N LYS A 104 -2.82 8.04 -8.74
CA LYS A 104 -1.87 8.95 -9.38
C LYS A 104 -0.43 8.44 -9.19
N ASN A 105 0.43 8.65 -10.20
CA ASN A 105 1.83 8.19 -10.23
C ASN A 105 1.99 6.66 -10.11
N GLY A 106 0.95 5.88 -10.42
CA GLY A 106 1.01 4.42 -10.28
C GLY A 106 0.90 3.91 -8.84
N TYR A 107 0.55 4.77 -7.86
CA TYR A 107 0.53 4.38 -6.45
C TYR A 107 -0.51 3.29 -6.18
N SER A 108 -0.04 2.11 -5.76
CA SER A 108 -0.91 1.05 -5.26
C SER A 108 -1.47 1.37 -3.87
N PRO A 109 -2.49 0.64 -3.38
CA PRO A 109 -2.98 0.81 -2.01
C PRO A 109 -1.89 0.62 -0.96
N LEU A 110 -0.91 -0.25 -1.23
CA LEU A 110 0.22 -0.48 -0.34
C LEU A 110 1.18 0.70 -0.33
N HIS A 111 1.50 1.32 -1.48
CA HIS A 111 2.27 2.57 -1.53
C HIS A 111 1.63 3.67 -0.68
N LEU A 112 0.31 3.85 -0.81
CA LEU A 112 -0.42 4.84 -0.02
C LEU A 112 -0.43 4.51 1.48
N ALA A 113 -0.44 3.24 1.87
CA ALA A 113 -0.39 2.86 3.29
C ALA A 113 0.96 3.17 3.96
N VAL A 114 2.05 3.19 3.18
CA VAL A 114 3.42 3.42 3.67
C VAL A 114 3.95 4.83 3.38
N ASP A 115 3.22 5.61 2.60
CA ASP A 115 3.58 6.99 2.27
C ASP A 115 3.08 7.99 3.33
N ARG A 116 3.95 8.91 3.75
CA ARG A 116 3.60 10.03 4.64
C ARG A 116 2.77 11.10 3.93
N ASN A 117 2.87 11.18 2.60
CA ASN A 117 2.15 12.19 1.82
C ASN A 117 0.74 11.75 1.45
N THR A 118 0.34 10.51 1.80
CA THR A 118 -1.05 10.07 1.72
C THR A 118 -1.93 11.05 2.48
N THR A 119 -2.61 11.89 1.71
CA THR A 119 -3.30 13.06 2.25
C THR A 119 -4.40 12.64 3.21
N CYS A 120 -4.51 13.40 4.31
CA CYS A 120 -5.67 13.35 5.18
C CYS A 120 -6.90 13.67 4.33
N VAL A 121 -7.87 12.76 4.26
CA VAL A 121 -9.11 13.05 3.55
C VAL A 121 -9.91 14.04 4.40
N GLY A 122 -9.81 15.33 4.06
CA GLY A 122 -10.55 16.41 4.72
C GLY A 122 -9.80 17.06 5.89
N ARG A 123 -10.53 17.87 6.67
CA ARG A 123 -9.98 18.67 7.78
C ARG A 123 -9.55 17.85 9.00
N TYR A 124 -9.82 16.54 9.01
CA TYR A 124 -9.76 15.70 10.20
C TYR A 124 -9.10 14.34 9.88
N PRO A 125 -7.90 14.05 10.40
CA PRO A 125 -7.25 12.76 10.16
C PRO A 125 -7.84 11.65 11.04
N VAL A 126 -8.40 10.62 10.40
CA VAL A 126 -8.90 9.40 11.07
C VAL A 126 -7.77 8.45 11.45
N CYS A 127 -6.78 8.35 10.55
CA CYS A 127 -5.59 7.53 10.66
C CYS A 127 -4.39 8.40 10.29
N LYS A 128 -3.25 8.18 10.94
CA LYS A 128 -2.00 8.78 10.49
C LYS A 128 -1.31 7.76 9.60
N PHE A 129 -0.94 8.18 8.40
CA PHE A 129 -0.05 7.44 7.54
C PHE A 129 1.37 7.98 7.71
N PRO A 130 2.40 7.14 7.64
CA PRO A 130 2.37 5.69 7.37
C PRO A 130 1.75 4.87 8.51
N SER A 131 0.97 3.84 8.18
CA SER A 131 0.25 3.02 9.18
C SER A 131 0.64 1.55 9.09
N LEU A 132 1.33 1.06 10.12
CA LEU A 132 1.71 -0.36 10.23
C LEU A 132 0.49 -1.27 10.25
N THR A 133 -0.58 -0.89 10.94
CA THR A 133 -1.82 -1.67 11.01
C THR A 133 -2.47 -1.84 9.64
N VAL A 134 -2.56 -0.74 8.87
CA VAL A 134 -3.13 -0.78 7.51
C VAL A 134 -2.22 -1.57 6.57
N ALA A 135 -0.89 -1.39 6.65
CA ALA A 135 0.04 -2.17 5.86
C ALA A 135 -0.08 -3.68 6.15
N SER A 136 -0.16 -4.07 7.43
CA SER A 136 -0.31 -5.47 7.86
C SER A 136 -1.56 -6.11 7.27
N ILE A 137 -2.74 -5.48 7.43
CA ILE A 137 -3.99 -6.07 6.93
C ILE A 137 -4.02 -6.15 5.41
N LEU A 138 -3.43 -5.19 4.69
CA LEU A 138 -3.32 -5.26 3.23
C LEU A 138 -2.44 -6.44 2.81
N LEU A 139 -1.30 -6.65 3.47
CA LEU A 139 -0.40 -7.78 3.19
C LEU A 139 -1.03 -9.13 3.55
N GLU A 140 -1.69 -9.23 4.70
CA GLU A 140 -2.47 -10.41 5.10
C GLU A 140 -3.56 -10.74 4.07
N CYS A 141 -4.15 -9.72 3.45
CA CYS A 141 -5.13 -9.86 2.38
C CYS A 141 -4.51 -10.02 0.99
N GLY A 142 -3.20 -10.29 0.88
CA GLY A 142 -2.54 -10.59 -0.39
C GLY A 142 -2.20 -9.37 -1.24
N ALA A 143 -1.93 -8.21 -0.63
CA ALA A 143 -1.37 -7.08 -1.36
C ALA A 143 0.02 -7.44 -1.90
N ASP A 144 0.28 -7.02 -3.13
CA ASP A 144 1.56 -7.26 -3.79
C ASP A 144 2.67 -6.43 -3.13
N VAL A 145 3.63 -7.13 -2.52
CA VAL A 145 4.77 -6.56 -1.80
C VAL A 145 5.79 -5.91 -2.72
N ASP A 146 5.87 -6.35 -3.98
CA ASP A 146 6.83 -5.91 -4.99
C ASP A 146 6.17 -5.04 -6.06
N CYS A 147 4.98 -4.51 -5.77
CA CYS A 147 4.34 -3.55 -6.67
C CYS A 147 5.26 -2.34 -6.90
N ARG A 148 5.21 -1.78 -8.10
CA ARG A 148 6.07 -0.69 -8.54
C ARG A 148 5.24 0.52 -8.97
N ASP A 149 5.64 1.70 -8.53
CA ASP A 149 5.06 2.96 -8.99
C ASP A 149 5.67 3.42 -10.35
N GLU A 150 5.30 4.61 -10.82
CA GLU A 150 5.83 5.14 -12.10
C GLU A 150 7.34 5.40 -12.11
N ASP A 151 7.97 5.59 -10.95
CA ASP A 151 9.41 5.78 -10.78
C ASP A 151 10.10 4.44 -10.41
N ASP A 152 9.39 3.32 -10.58
CA ASP A 152 9.84 1.97 -10.24
C ASP A 152 10.18 1.79 -8.75
N ASN A 153 9.67 2.67 -7.89
CA ASN A 153 9.79 2.52 -6.45
C ASN A 153 8.84 1.42 -5.99
N SER A 154 9.34 0.56 -5.11
CA SER A 154 8.52 -0.38 -4.35
C SER A 154 8.04 0.25 -3.04
N PRO A 155 7.03 -0.32 -2.34
CA PRO A 155 6.62 0.14 -1.02
C PRO A 155 7.78 0.21 -0.01
N LEU A 156 8.80 -0.64 -0.16
CA LEU A 156 10.00 -0.61 0.66
C LEU A 156 10.85 0.65 0.44
N HIS A 157 10.96 1.13 -0.79
CA HIS A 157 11.65 2.40 -1.10
C HIS A 157 10.94 3.59 -0.44
N ILE A 158 9.60 3.62 -0.51
CA ILE A 158 8.80 4.68 0.12
C ILE A 158 8.91 4.61 1.66
N ALA A 159 8.84 3.41 2.25
CA ALA A 159 9.01 3.21 3.68
C ALA A 159 10.41 3.64 4.17
N ALA A 160 11.45 3.37 3.37
CA ALA A 160 12.81 3.79 3.64
C ALA A 160 12.99 5.31 3.60
N SER A 161 12.50 5.95 2.54
CA SER A 161 12.53 7.42 2.37
C SER A 161 11.78 8.16 3.49
N ASN A 162 10.74 7.52 4.05
CA ASN A 162 10.00 8.07 5.19
C ASN A 162 10.61 7.74 6.55
N GLY A 163 11.64 6.87 6.62
CA GLY A 163 12.31 6.50 7.86
C GLY A 163 11.44 5.69 8.83
N HIS A 164 10.60 4.78 8.33
CA HIS A 164 9.71 3.95 9.16
C HIS A 164 10.20 2.50 9.25
N PRO A 165 11.12 2.20 10.19
CA PRO A 165 11.76 0.89 10.28
C PRO A 165 10.80 -0.26 10.54
N ASP A 166 9.75 -0.03 11.33
CA ASP A 166 8.76 -1.06 11.67
C ASP A 166 7.99 -1.54 10.43
N ILE A 167 7.66 -0.62 9.53
CA ILE A 167 6.97 -0.92 8.26
C ILE A 167 7.93 -1.64 7.31
N MET A 168 9.20 -1.23 7.27
CA MET A 168 10.21 -1.92 6.47
C MET A 168 10.39 -3.37 6.92
N ASN A 169 10.50 -3.62 8.23
CA ASN A 169 10.62 -4.96 8.79
C ASN A 169 9.41 -5.83 8.45
N LEU A 170 8.20 -5.25 8.51
CA LEU A 170 6.97 -5.93 8.10
C LEU A 170 6.99 -6.30 6.61
N LEU A 171 7.36 -5.38 5.72
CA LEU A 171 7.48 -5.66 4.27
C LEU A 171 8.53 -6.75 3.99
N ILE A 172 9.70 -6.66 4.62
CA ILE A 172 10.77 -7.66 4.49
C ILE A 172 10.30 -9.04 4.98
N SER A 173 9.56 -9.09 6.09
CA SER A 173 9.01 -10.36 6.61
C SER A 173 8.01 -11.00 5.65
N CYS A 174 7.34 -10.20 4.82
CA CYS A 174 6.43 -10.66 3.77
C CYS A 174 7.14 -11.03 2.46
N GLY A 175 8.47 -10.93 2.40
CA GLY A 175 9.27 -11.43 1.28
C GLY A 175 9.62 -10.39 0.21
N THR A 176 9.50 -9.09 0.49
CA THR A 176 9.89 -8.03 -0.45
C THR A 176 11.34 -8.20 -0.92
N HIS A 177 11.59 -7.94 -2.19
CA HIS A 177 12.92 -7.92 -2.75
C HIS A 177 13.73 -6.71 -2.27
N PHE A 178 14.52 -6.93 -1.22
CA PHE A 178 15.38 -5.92 -0.59
C PHE A 178 16.40 -5.27 -1.55
N ASP A 179 16.94 -6.04 -2.49
CA ASP A 179 17.95 -5.60 -3.46
C ASP A 179 17.34 -4.97 -4.73
N SER A 180 16.01 -4.77 -4.77
CA SER A 180 15.38 -4.11 -5.92
C SER A 180 15.89 -2.69 -6.06
N THR A 181 16.24 -2.31 -7.28
CA THR A 181 16.53 -0.92 -7.64
C THR A 181 15.28 -0.23 -8.17
N ASN A 182 15.15 1.07 -7.88
CA ASN A 182 14.18 1.94 -8.54
C ASN A 182 14.75 2.50 -9.87
N ALA A 183 14.00 3.38 -10.55
CA ALA A 183 14.43 3.98 -11.82
C ALA A 183 15.73 4.80 -11.72
N PHE A 184 16.12 5.21 -10.50
CA PHE A 184 17.35 5.93 -10.20
C PHE A 184 18.53 5.01 -9.84
N GLN A 185 18.37 3.69 -9.96
CA GLN A 185 19.35 2.66 -9.56
C GLN A 185 19.65 2.68 -8.05
N GLN A 186 18.74 3.21 -7.25
CA GLN A 186 18.86 3.24 -5.79
C GLN A 186 18.10 2.06 -5.21
N THR A 187 18.72 1.37 -4.25
CA THR A 187 18.02 0.40 -3.42
C THR A 187 17.29 1.11 -2.29
N ALA A 188 16.32 0.44 -1.66
CA ALA A 188 15.65 1.00 -0.50
C ALA A 188 16.63 1.42 0.62
N CYS A 189 17.76 0.73 0.78
CA CYS A 189 18.77 1.11 1.76
C CYS A 189 19.55 2.36 1.40
N ASP A 190 19.74 2.66 0.11
CA ASP A 190 20.41 3.89 -0.32
C ASP A 190 19.58 5.14 0.00
N LEU A 191 18.26 4.97 0.21
CA LEU A 191 17.33 6.02 0.61
C LEU A 191 17.26 6.23 2.14
N LEU A 192 17.91 5.38 2.94
CA LEU A 192 17.93 5.52 4.40
C LEU A 192 18.92 6.58 4.85
N ASP A 193 18.51 7.39 5.83
CA ASP A 193 19.43 8.29 6.53
C ASP A 193 20.51 7.47 7.28
N GLU A 194 21.76 7.95 7.30
CA GLU A 194 22.90 7.26 7.93
C GLU A 194 22.66 6.87 9.41
N LYS A 195 21.81 7.64 10.11
CA LYS A 195 21.41 7.37 11.50
C LYS A 195 20.53 6.13 11.62
N GLU A 196 19.63 5.88 10.67
CA GLU A 196 18.77 4.70 10.65
C GLU A 196 19.57 3.45 10.23
N LEU A 197 20.55 3.61 9.34
CA LEU A 197 21.48 2.54 8.97
C LEU A 197 22.31 2.07 10.18
N SER A 198 22.78 3.02 11.01
CA SER A 198 23.59 2.74 12.21
C SER A 198 22.84 1.98 13.31
N ARG A 199 21.51 1.97 13.28
CA ARG A 199 20.66 1.26 14.25
C ARG A 199 20.51 -0.24 13.96
N ASN A 200 21.23 -0.79 12.96
CA ASN A 200 21.13 -2.21 12.55
C ASN A 200 19.68 -2.65 12.29
N ILE A 201 18.87 -1.74 11.75
CA ILE A 201 17.41 -1.93 11.62
C ILE A 201 17.10 -3.08 10.68
N ILE A 202 17.88 -3.22 9.63
CA ILE A 202 17.78 -4.31 8.67
C ILE A 202 19.17 -4.90 8.56
N GLN A 203 19.33 -6.19 8.83
CA GLN A 203 20.56 -6.91 8.48
C GLN A 203 20.40 -7.41 7.04
N PRO A 204 21.01 -6.76 6.04
CA PRO A 204 20.84 -7.14 4.64
C PRO A 204 21.25 -8.60 4.41
N ILE A 205 22.29 -9.05 5.13
CA ILE A 205 22.85 -10.40 5.09
C ILE A 205 21.83 -11.50 5.41
N ASN A 206 20.82 -11.22 6.23
CA ASN A 206 19.82 -12.24 6.59
C ASN A 206 18.73 -12.39 5.52
N HIS A 207 18.64 -11.43 4.59
CA HIS A 207 17.58 -11.37 3.58
C HIS A 207 18.14 -11.39 2.14
N THR A 208 19.46 -11.29 1.97
CA THR A 208 20.12 -11.52 0.69
C THR A 208 20.17 -13.01 0.36
N THR A 209 19.28 -13.43 -0.54
CA THR A 209 19.30 -14.81 -1.02
C THR A 209 20.50 -15.04 -1.95
N LEU A 210 20.87 -16.31 -2.12
CA LEU A 210 21.92 -16.71 -3.06
C LEU A 210 21.55 -16.32 -4.51
N GLN A 211 20.25 -16.25 -4.82
CA GLN A 211 19.76 -15.73 -6.09
C GLN A 211 20.05 -14.24 -6.25
N CYS A 212 19.81 -13.40 -5.22
CA CYS A 212 20.16 -11.98 -5.24
C CYS A 212 21.67 -11.77 -5.47
N LEU A 213 22.53 -12.55 -4.78
CA LEU A 213 23.98 -12.51 -4.97
C LEU A 213 24.40 -12.90 -6.39
N ALA A 214 23.77 -13.93 -6.97
CA ALA A 214 24.03 -14.35 -8.34
C ALA A 214 23.59 -13.29 -9.36
N ALA A 215 22.40 -12.69 -9.17
CA ALA A 215 21.91 -11.60 -10.02
C ALA A 215 22.84 -10.38 -9.95
N ARG A 216 23.29 -9.99 -8.76
CA ARG A 216 24.28 -8.92 -8.57
C ARG A 216 25.60 -9.21 -9.27
N ALA A 217 26.09 -10.44 -9.21
CA ALA A 217 27.32 -10.84 -9.92
C ALA A 217 27.14 -10.74 -11.44
N ILE A 218 25.99 -11.18 -11.97
CA ILE A 218 25.65 -11.09 -13.39
C ILE A 218 25.63 -9.63 -13.86
N VAL A 219 24.96 -8.75 -13.12
CA VAL A 219 24.89 -7.31 -13.44
C VAL A 219 26.26 -6.65 -13.32
N LYS A 220 26.98 -6.88 -12.22
CA LYS A 220 28.30 -6.29 -11.95
C LYS A 220 29.34 -6.67 -13.01
N HIS A 221 29.29 -7.91 -13.49
CA HIS A 221 30.23 -8.40 -14.50
C HIS A 221 29.68 -8.32 -15.94
N SER A 222 28.51 -7.68 -16.14
CA SER A 222 27.87 -7.52 -17.45
C SER A 222 27.78 -8.82 -18.25
N LEU A 223 27.45 -9.93 -17.57
CA LEU A 223 27.38 -11.25 -18.20
C LEU A 223 26.18 -11.30 -19.17
N SER A 224 26.33 -12.00 -20.29
CA SER A 224 25.23 -12.18 -21.25
C SER A 224 24.28 -13.28 -20.75
N TYR A 225 23.07 -12.88 -20.32
CA TYR A 225 22.04 -13.79 -19.81
C TYR A 225 20.76 -13.84 -20.65
N ARG A 226 20.50 -12.84 -21.50
CA ARG A 226 19.26 -12.77 -22.30
C ARG A 226 19.15 -13.97 -23.25
N GLY A 227 18.03 -14.70 -23.17
CA GLY A 227 17.76 -15.91 -23.97
C GLY A 227 18.49 -17.18 -23.51
N ASN A 228 19.39 -17.09 -22.52
CA ASN A 228 20.12 -18.23 -21.97
C ASN A 228 19.49 -18.77 -20.67
N ILE A 229 18.65 -17.96 -20.02
CA ILE A 229 17.93 -18.32 -18.80
C ILE A 229 16.41 -18.19 -19.02
N PRO A 230 15.58 -18.92 -18.25
CA PRO A 230 14.13 -18.75 -18.26
C PRO A 230 13.71 -17.29 -18.02
N GLU A 231 12.63 -16.85 -18.66
CA GLU A 231 12.11 -15.46 -18.58
C GLU A 231 11.89 -14.97 -17.14
N LYS A 232 11.47 -15.86 -16.24
CA LYS A 232 11.29 -15.54 -14.80
C LYS A 232 12.60 -15.13 -14.13
N LEU A 233 13.71 -15.80 -14.46
CA LEU A 233 15.03 -15.47 -13.94
C LEU A 233 15.61 -14.24 -14.63
N GLU A 234 15.27 -14.02 -15.90
CA GLU A 234 15.62 -12.80 -16.61
C GLU A 234 14.96 -11.56 -15.96
N ALA A 235 13.67 -11.64 -15.64
CA ALA A 235 12.95 -10.62 -14.89
C ALA A 235 13.58 -10.35 -13.51
N PHE A 236 13.99 -11.41 -12.82
CA PHE A 236 14.69 -11.29 -11.53
C PHE A 236 16.07 -10.62 -11.65
N VAL A 237 16.86 -10.92 -12.69
CA VAL A 237 18.14 -10.24 -12.93
C VAL A 237 17.94 -8.77 -13.30
N LEU A 238 16.88 -8.46 -14.06
CA LEU A 238 16.52 -7.09 -14.40
C LEU A 238 16.13 -6.25 -13.18
N LEU A 239 15.58 -6.87 -12.14
CA LEU A 239 15.26 -6.24 -10.85
C LEU A 239 16.49 -5.68 -10.12
N HIS A 240 17.71 -6.14 -10.47
CA HIS A 240 18.98 -5.78 -9.86
C HIS A 240 19.86 -4.87 -10.75
N ARG A 241 19.30 -4.35 -11.85
CA ARG A 241 20.01 -3.54 -12.86
C ARG A 241 19.86 -2.04 -12.62
#